data_AF-A0A2E6X3F0-F1
#
_entry.id   AF-A0A2E6X3F0-F1
#
_cell.length_a   1.000
_cell.length_b   1.000
_cell.length_c   1.000
_cell.angle_alpha   90.00
_cell.angle_beta   90.00
_cell.angle_gamma   90.00
#
_symmetry.space_group_name_H-M   'P 1'
#
loop_
_entity.id
_entity.type
_entity.pdbx_description
1 polymer ?
#
loop_
_entity_poly.entity_id
_entity_poly.type
_entity_poly.pdbx_seq_one_letter_code
_entity_poly.pdbx_strand_id
1 'polypeptide(L)'
;MKQFMLLESLQDSNTLMTIGLGQAGTGKSTIAMAYALEDHFNTKRKIHLSKPTSLVGGTKSTFGPVPGDMGEKYAPHIQHFYCILEDILGSKSKNYLDVMKRDGKINFTPIEYARGFTFKNCIFIVDEVQNLTWHELKTISSRMGENSKLILLGDLAQIDRKYSLQDSGIYNMISSDKFKKSSLTSCIYLTEQYRSPLATLIADIDDDKRTRENKSKGTVRKRNTSNTKTV
;
A
#
# COMPACT_ATOMS: atom_id res chain seq x y z
N MET A 1 8.96 17.27 6.80
CA MET A 1 8.70 16.93 8.24
C MET A 1 7.94 15.62 8.45
N LYS A 2 6.95 15.27 7.61
CA LYS A 2 6.08 14.10 7.83
C LYS A 2 6.69 12.73 7.48
N GLN A 3 7.69 12.70 6.60
CA GLN A 3 8.48 11.48 6.35
C GLN A 3 9.22 11.00 7.60
N PHE A 4 9.73 11.95 8.40
CA PHE A 4 10.38 11.64 9.67
C PHE A 4 9.39 11.01 10.66
N MET A 5 8.16 11.54 10.74
CA MET A 5 7.10 10.93 11.57
C MET A 5 6.81 9.48 11.16
N LEU A 6 6.82 9.18 9.85
CA LEU A 6 6.67 7.81 9.37
C LEU A 6 7.80 6.92 9.90
N LEU A 7 9.05 7.37 9.79
CA LEU A 7 10.20 6.63 10.29
C LEU A 7 10.13 6.43 11.82
N GLU A 8 9.80 7.46 12.59
CA GLU A 8 9.63 7.37 14.06
C GLU A 8 8.59 6.32 14.44
N SER A 9 7.43 6.34 13.77
CA SER A 9 6.38 5.34 13.98
C SER A 9 6.81 3.93 13.59
N LEU A 10 7.65 3.80 12.56
CA LEU A 10 8.22 2.50 12.18
C LEU A 10 9.22 2.02 13.24
N GLN A 11 10.02 2.90 13.83
CA GLN A 11 11.01 2.56 14.84
C GLN A 11 10.42 2.30 16.23
N ASP A 12 9.22 2.84 16.54
CA ASP A 12 8.53 2.57 17.80
C ASP A 12 8.16 1.08 17.94
N SER A 13 8.68 0.43 18.99
CA SER A 13 8.46 -0.98 19.27
C SER A 13 7.04 -1.31 19.74
N ASN A 14 6.29 -0.33 20.27
CA ASN A 14 4.91 -0.53 20.72
C ASN A 14 3.92 -0.51 19.55
N THR A 15 4.25 0.22 18.48
CA THR A 15 3.43 0.30 17.27
C THR A 15 3.61 -0.96 16.43
N LEU A 16 2.63 -1.87 16.48
CA LEU A 16 2.62 -3.11 15.70
C LEU A 16 2.08 -2.94 14.28
N MET A 17 1.27 -1.90 14.04
CA MET A 17 0.75 -1.58 12.72
C MET A 17 0.99 -0.09 12.40
N THR A 18 1.69 0.18 11.31
CA THR A 18 1.90 1.55 10.80
C THR A 18 1.24 1.72 9.45
N ILE A 19 0.45 2.77 9.28
CA ILE A 19 -0.19 3.13 8.02
C ILE A 19 0.46 4.41 7.49
N GLY A 20 1.02 4.35 6.29
CA GLY A 20 1.54 5.50 5.55
C GLY A 20 0.66 5.82 4.34
N LEU A 21 -0.15 6.87 4.43
CA LEU A 21 -1.03 7.31 3.34
C LEU A 21 -0.49 8.58 2.70
N GLY A 22 -0.43 8.62 1.37
CA GLY A 22 -0.03 9.83 0.67
C GLY A 22 0.14 9.59 -0.81
N GLN A 23 0.23 10.67 -1.59
CA GLN A 23 0.33 10.56 -3.04
C GLN A 23 1.60 9.84 -3.52
N ALA A 24 1.62 9.40 -4.78
CA ALA A 24 2.85 8.92 -5.42
C ALA A 24 3.96 9.99 -5.37
N GLY A 25 5.19 9.57 -5.08
CA GLY A 25 6.34 10.47 -4.91
C GLY A 25 6.53 11.06 -3.51
N THR A 26 5.78 10.61 -2.50
CA THR A 26 5.95 11.03 -1.09
C THR A 26 7.01 10.22 -0.32
N GLY A 27 7.68 9.24 -0.97
CA GLY A 27 8.74 8.42 -0.38
C GLY A 27 8.28 7.30 0.55
N LYS A 28 6.97 7.08 0.70
CA LYS A 28 6.38 6.07 1.61
C LYS A 28 6.96 4.66 1.44
N SER A 29 7.04 4.14 0.21
CA SER A 29 7.57 2.79 -0.06
C SER A 29 9.08 2.71 0.20
N THR A 30 9.84 3.73 -0.19
CA THR A 30 11.29 3.81 0.07
C THR A 30 11.61 3.81 1.56
N ILE A 31 10.92 4.63 2.35
CA ILE A 31 11.14 4.72 3.81
C ILE A 31 10.82 3.39 4.49
N ALA A 32 9.68 2.78 4.15
CA ALA A 32 9.28 1.51 4.73
C ALA A 32 10.27 0.38 4.40
N MET A 33 10.77 0.34 3.16
CA MET A 33 11.75 -0.67 2.74
C MET A 33 13.13 -0.46 3.33
N ALA A 34 13.58 0.80 3.43
CA ALA A 34 14.83 1.13 4.10
C ALA A 34 14.79 0.69 5.57
N TYR A 35 13.70 1.02 6.27
CA TYR A 35 13.46 0.54 7.64
C TYR A 35 13.45 -0.99 7.72
N ALA A 36 12.74 -1.68 6.82
CA ALA A 36 12.66 -3.14 6.86
C ALA A 36 14.02 -3.82 6.61
N LEU A 37 14.84 -3.27 5.72
CA LEU A 37 16.21 -3.73 5.49
C LEU A 37 17.07 -3.53 6.73
N GLU A 38 17.10 -2.31 7.29
CA GLU A 38 17.84 -2.00 8.52
C GLU A 38 17.43 -2.94 9.66
N ASP A 39 16.12 -3.11 9.87
CA ASP A 39 15.57 -3.99 10.88
C ASP A 39 15.98 -5.44 10.65
N HIS A 40 15.95 -5.93 9.40
CA HIS A 40 16.41 -7.27 9.06
C HIS A 40 17.89 -7.46 9.41
N PHE A 41 18.75 -6.48 9.12
CA PHE A 41 20.16 -6.57 9.44
C PHE A 41 20.40 -6.70 10.95
N ASN A 42 19.64 -5.95 11.75
CA ASN A 42 19.77 -5.89 13.21
C ASN A 42 19.13 -7.08 13.92
N THR A 43 17.93 -7.50 13.50
CA THR A 43 17.09 -8.45 14.24
C THR A 43 16.92 -9.81 13.55
N LYS A 44 17.34 -9.91 12.28
CA LYS A 44 17.11 -11.07 11.40
C LYS A 44 15.63 -11.37 11.12
N ARG A 45 14.71 -10.46 11.43
CA ARG A 45 13.29 -10.58 11.04
C ARG A 45 13.17 -10.66 9.53
N LYS A 46 12.31 -11.57 9.03
CA LYS A 46 12.08 -11.70 7.58
C LYS A 46 11.32 -10.49 7.04
N ILE A 47 11.50 -10.19 5.77
CA ILE A 47 10.74 -9.14 5.08
C ILE A 47 9.72 -9.82 4.15
N HIS A 48 8.45 -9.52 4.35
CA HIS A 48 7.37 -9.91 3.44
C HIS A 48 6.87 -8.67 2.71
N LEU A 49 6.72 -8.78 1.39
CA LEU A 49 6.26 -7.71 0.52
C LEU A 49 4.99 -8.15 -0.22
N SER A 50 3.99 -7.29 -0.30
CA SER A 50 2.75 -7.59 -1.01
C SER A 50 2.14 -6.36 -1.67
N LYS A 51 1.40 -6.60 -2.75
CA LYS A 51 0.49 -5.65 -3.40
C LYS A 51 -0.84 -6.35 -3.69
N PRO A 52 -1.97 -5.63 -3.78
CA PRO A 52 -3.24 -6.14 -4.28
C PRO A 52 -3.08 -6.85 -5.64
N THR A 53 -3.17 -8.17 -5.59
CA THR A 53 -2.98 -9.10 -6.71
C THR A 53 -4.24 -9.32 -7.54
N SER A 54 -5.40 -8.94 -7.01
CA SER A 54 -6.71 -9.00 -7.68
C SER A 54 -6.84 -8.03 -8.87
N LEU A 55 -5.88 -7.13 -9.06
CA LEU A 55 -5.77 -6.24 -10.22
C LEU A 55 -5.08 -6.90 -11.44
N VAL A 56 -4.49 -8.10 -11.26
CA VAL A 56 -3.54 -8.72 -12.21
C VAL A 56 -4.17 -9.84 -13.05
N GLY A 57 -5.48 -9.79 -13.32
CA GLY A 57 -6.09 -10.72 -14.27
C GLY A 57 -7.56 -10.98 -14.01
N GLY A 58 -8.39 -10.62 -14.99
CA GLY A 58 -9.85 -10.68 -14.97
C GLY A 58 -10.47 -12.08 -15.00
N THR A 59 -9.89 -13.08 -14.34
CA THR A 59 -10.50 -14.41 -14.24
C THR A 59 -10.61 -14.85 -12.80
N LYS A 60 -11.86 -15.02 -12.35
CA LYS A 60 -12.23 -15.90 -11.24
C LYS A 60 -11.80 -17.33 -11.60
N SER A 61 -10.51 -17.62 -11.54
CA SER A 61 -10.03 -19.00 -11.65
C SER A 61 -10.21 -19.63 -10.28
N THR A 62 -11.18 -20.53 -10.18
CA THR A 62 -11.41 -21.44 -9.03
C THR A 62 -10.25 -22.42 -8.80
N PHE A 63 -9.24 -22.41 -9.67
CA PHE A 63 -7.98 -23.13 -9.52
C PHE A 63 -6.86 -22.15 -9.13
N GLY A 64 -6.19 -22.46 -8.02
CA GLY A 64 -5.01 -21.73 -7.56
C GLY A 64 -3.88 -21.83 -8.60
N PRO A 65 -3.06 -20.77 -8.79
CA PRO A 65 -2.03 -20.80 -9.80
C PRO A 65 -0.86 -21.72 -9.38
N VAL A 66 -0.22 -22.34 -10.36
CA VAL A 66 0.92 -23.25 -10.18
C VAL A 66 2.17 -22.39 -9.86
N PRO A 67 3.13 -22.85 -9.03
CA PRO A 67 4.29 -22.05 -8.59
C PRO A 67 5.09 -21.34 -9.70
N GLY A 68 5.11 -21.88 -10.93
CA GLY A 68 5.73 -21.23 -12.09
C GLY A 68 4.93 -20.05 -12.68
N ASP A 69 3.62 -20.20 -12.79
CA ASP A 69 2.69 -19.17 -13.30
C ASP A 69 2.60 -17.97 -12.32
N MET A 70 2.78 -18.21 -11.02
CA MET A 70 2.79 -17.15 -10.01
C MET A 70 3.93 -16.15 -10.16
N GLY A 71 5.14 -16.65 -10.43
CA GLY A 71 6.32 -15.80 -10.59
C GLY A 71 6.18 -14.87 -11.78
N GLU A 72 5.69 -15.39 -12.91
CA GLU A 72 5.48 -14.63 -14.13
C GLU A 72 4.31 -13.65 -14.01
N LYS A 73 3.18 -14.09 -13.45
CA LYS A 73 1.99 -13.24 -13.27
C LYS A 73 2.25 -12.03 -12.41
N TYR A 74 3.05 -12.17 -11.35
CA TYR A 74 3.36 -11.08 -10.43
C TYR A 74 4.71 -10.41 -10.68
N ALA A 75 5.45 -10.83 -11.72
CA ALA A 75 6.77 -10.28 -12.06
C ALA A 75 6.79 -8.75 -12.09
N PRO A 76 5.80 -8.03 -12.67
CA PRO A 76 5.81 -6.57 -12.68
C PRO A 76 5.74 -5.95 -11.28
N HIS A 77 4.92 -6.51 -10.39
CA HIS A 77 4.77 -6.01 -9.01
C HIS A 77 6.01 -6.29 -8.18
N ILE A 78 6.59 -7.49 -8.37
CA ILE A 78 7.83 -7.90 -7.73
C ILE A 78 8.99 -6.99 -8.18
N GLN A 79 9.07 -6.70 -9.48
CA GLN A 79 10.11 -5.85 -10.05
C GLN A 79 10.09 -4.44 -9.46
N HIS A 80 8.90 -3.86 -9.25
CA HIS A 80 8.77 -2.54 -8.63
C HIS A 80 9.44 -2.47 -7.25
N PHE A 81 9.24 -3.50 -6.43
CA PHE A 81 9.88 -3.57 -5.12
C PHE A 81 11.40 -3.72 -5.22
N TYR A 82 11.89 -4.54 -6.14
CA TYR A 82 13.34 -4.70 -6.33
C TYR A 82 14.01 -3.43 -6.83
N CYS A 83 13.38 -2.66 -7.71
CA CYS A 83 13.93 -1.36 -8.11
C CYS A 83 14.18 -0.44 -6.90
N ILE A 84 13.20 -0.33 -5.99
CA ILE A 84 13.36 0.48 -4.78
C ILE A 84 14.47 -0.06 -3.88
N LEU A 85 14.53 -1.38 -3.68
CA LEU A 85 15.57 -2.01 -2.86
C LEU A 85 16.96 -1.86 -3.48
N GLU A 86 17.07 -1.94 -4.81
CA GLU A 86 18.30 -1.71 -5.55
C GLU A 86 18.78 -0.26 -5.39
N ASP A 87 17.87 0.71 -5.48
CA ASP A 87 18.18 2.13 -5.27
C ASP A 87 18.69 2.39 -3.85
N ILE A 88 18.10 1.74 -2.83
CA ILE A 88 18.52 1.87 -1.43
C ILE A 88 19.92 1.27 -1.20
N LEU A 89 20.19 0.10 -1.78
CA LEU A 89 21.43 -0.65 -1.55
C LEU A 89 22.59 -0.23 -2.48
N GLY A 90 22.30 0.53 -3.54
CA GLY A 90 23.29 1.05 -4.48
C GLY A 90 23.94 -0.03 -5.35
N SER A 91 25.16 0.24 -5.85
CA SER A 91 25.82 -0.53 -6.93
C SER A 91 26.16 -1.99 -6.62
N LYS A 92 26.08 -2.44 -5.35
CA LYS A 92 26.30 -3.85 -4.94
C LYS A 92 25.00 -4.62 -4.66
N SER A 93 23.85 -4.02 -4.94
CA SER A 93 22.53 -4.49 -4.54
C SER A 93 22.11 -5.83 -5.15
N LYS A 94 22.35 -6.04 -6.45
CA LYS A 94 21.79 -7.18 -7.20
C LYS A 94 22.16 -8.55 -6.60
N ASN A 95 23.46 -8.82 -6.48
CA ASN A 95 23.95 -10.08 -5.91
C ASN A 95 23.45 -10.29 -4.48
N TYR A 96 23.31 -9.21 -3.70
CA TYR A 96 22.87 -9.30 -2.31
C TYR A 96 21.37 -9.62 -2.21
N LEU A 97 20.54 -8.91 -2.97
CA LEU A 97 19.09 -9.13 -3.02
C LEU A 97 18.75 -10.52 -3.55
N ASP A 98 19.48 -11.02 -4.54
CA ASP A 98 19.31 -12.38 -5.06
C ASP A 98 19.56 -13.45 -3.98
N VAL A 99 20.62 -13.27 -3.18
CA VAL A 99 20.92 -14.15 -2.04
C VAL A 99 19.82 -14.05 -0.99
N MET A 100 19.37 -12.85 -0.62
CA MET A 100 18.29 -12.67 0.35
C MET A 100 17.00 -13.33 -0.09
N LYS A 101 16.65 -13.22 -1.37
CA LYS A 101 15.48 -13.85 -1.97
C LYS A 101 15.60 -15.37 -1.92
N ARG A 102 16.74 -15.92 -2.36
CA ARG A 102 16.99 -17.36 -2.38
C ARG A 102 16.94 -17.97 -0.98
N ASP A 103 17.47 -17.27 0.01
CA ASP A 103 17.49 -17.71 1.41
C ASP A 103 16.13 -17.48 2.13
N GLY A 104 15.13 -16.92 1.43
CA GLY A 104 13.80 -16.63 1.99
C GLY A 104 13.81 -15.51 3.05
N LYS A 105 14.81 -14.62 3.02
CA LYS A 105 14.89 -13.42 3.88
C LYS A 105 13.96 -12.32 3.40
N ILE A 106 13.82 -12.17 2.08
CA ILE A 106 12.83 -11.31 1.43
C ILE A 106 11.89 -12.19 0.61
N ASN A 107 10.58 -12.08 0.88
CA ASN A 107 9.56 -12.89 0.23
C ASN A 107 8.47 -11.99 -0.35
N PHE A 108 8.10 -12.21 -1.62
CA PHE A 108 6.84 -11.68 -2.12
C PHE A 108 5.70 -12.61 -1.71
N THR A 109 4.67 -12.06 -1.07
CA THR A 109 3.56 -12.84 -0.51
C THR A 109 2.24 -12.27 -1.03
N PRO A 110 1.60 -12.92 -2.02
CA PRO A 110 0.25 -12.54 -2.46
C PRO A 110 -0.74 -12.50 -1.30
N ILE A 111 -1.70 -11.57 -1.33
CA ILE A 111 -2.67 -11.39 -0.25
C ILE A 111 -3.53 -12.65 -0.05
N GLU A 112 -3.88 -13.35 -1.13
CA GLU A 112 -4.66 -14.58 -1.08
C GLU A 112 -3.94 -15.68 -0.30
N TYR A 113 -2.61 -15.68 -0.33
CA TYR A 113 -1.77 -16.65 0.36
C TYR A 113 -1.52 -16.29 1.81
N ALA A 114 -1.91 -15.10 2.28
CA ALA A 114 -1.89 -14.83 3.72
C ALA A 114 -2.88 -15.74 4.47
N ARG A 115 -3.92 -16.25 3.79
CA ARG A 115 -4.90 -17.19 4.38
C ARG A 115 -4.22 -18.51 4.73
N GLY A 116 -4.30 -18.89 6.01
CA GLY A 116 -3.76 -20.16 6.50
C GLY A 116 -2.37 -20.04 7.13
N PHE A 117 -1.69 -18.91 6.98
CA PHE A 117 -0.37 -18.68 7.59
C PHE A 117 -0.48 -17.85 8.86
N THR A 118 0.59 -17.87 9.67
CA THR A 118 0.83 -16.91 10.76
C THR A 118 2.21 -16.33 10.56
N PHE A 119 2.32 -15.02 10.44
CA PHE A 119 3.56 -14.31 10.14
C PHE A 119 4.24 -13.88 11.44
N LYS A 120 5.21 -14.68 11.90
CA LYS A 120 6.02 -14.41 13.10
C LYS A 120 7.42 -13.93 12.71
N ASN A 121 8.07 -13.15 13.59
CA ASN A 121 9.44 -12.65 13.40
C ASN A 121 9.63 -11.97 12.04
N CYS A 122 8.74 -11.07 11.65
CA CYS A 122 8.83 -10.42 10.34
C CYS A 122 8.33 -8.97 10.28
N ILE A 123 8.87 -8.22 9.33
CA ILE A 123 8.26 -7.00 8.81
C ILE A 123 7.43 -7.37 7.58
N PHE A 124 6.14 -7.08 7.61
CA PHE A 124 5.26 -7.28 6.46
C PHE A 124 4.83 -5.92 5.89
N ILE A 125 5.29 -5.58 4.70
CA ILE A 125 4.88 -4.38 3.95
C ILE A 125 3.82 -4.77 2.92
N VAL A 126 2.68 -4.09 2.97
CA VAL A 126 1.63 -4.16 1.95
C VAL A 126 1.48 -2.78 1.34
N ASP A 127 1.68 -2.68 0.04
CA ASP A 127 1.59 -1.43 -0.71
C ASP A 127 0.34 -1.41 -1.60
N GLU A 128 -0.12 -0.22 -2.02
CA GLU A 128 -1.41 0.02 -2.68
C GLU A 128 -2.66 -0.44 -1.89
N VAL A 129 -2.64 -0.29 -0.56
CA VAL A 129 -3.71 -0.80 0.32
C VAL A 129 -5.09 -0.19 0.09
N GLN A 130 -5.18 0.95 -0.61
CA GLN A 130 -6.46 1.55 -1.01
C GLN A 130 -7.29 0.62 -1.91
N ASN A 131 -6.64 -0.32 -2.59
CA ASN A 131 -7.26 -1.29 -3.49
C ASN A 131 -7.67 -2.61 -2.80
N LEU A 132 -7.46 -2.73 -1.48
CA LEU A 132 -7.92 -3.89 -0.71
C LEU A 132 -9.33 -3.65 -0.17
N THR A 133 -10.18 -4.67 -0.27
CA THR A 133 -11.44 -4.74 0.47
C THR A 133 -11.18 -4.89 1.96
N TRP A 134 -12.19 -4.61 2.79
CA TRP A 134 -12.12 -4.90 4.23
C TRP A 134 -11.77 -6.36 4.52
N HIS A 135 -12.33 -7.30 3.74
CA HIS A 135 -12.09 -8.72 3.94
C HIS A 135 -10.63 -9.12 3.65
N GLU A 136 -10.03 -8.60 2.57
CA GLU A 136 -8.62 -8.81 2.23
C GLU A 136 -7.70 -8.19 3.30
N LEU A 137 -7.98 -6.95 3.72
CA LEU A 137 -7.18 -6.26 4.73
C LEU A 137 -7.25 -6.96 6.10
N LYS A 138 -8.46 -7.33 6.54
CA LYS A 138 -8.66 -8.12 7.76
C LYS A 138 -7.92 -9.46 7.68
N THR A 139 -7.96 -10.11 6.52
CA THR A 139 -7.30 -11.40 6.30
C THR A 139 -5.81 -11.30 6.59
N ILE A 140 -5.10 -10.32 6.04
CA ILE A 140 -3.67 -10.17 6.29
C ILE A 140 -3.37 -9.69 7.71
N SER A 141 -4.09 -8.69 8.22
CA SER A 141 -3.84 -8.11 9.55
C SER A 141 -4.03 -9.10 10.69
N SER A 142 -5.03 -10.00 10.58
CA SER A 142 -5.30 -11.02 11.61
C SER A 142 -4.30 -12.18 11.64
N ARG A 143 -3.36 -12.25 10.69
CA ARG A 143 -2.32 -13.28 10.64
C ARG A 143 -0.97 -12.82 11.16
N MET A 144 -0.86 -11.56 11.57
CA MET A 144 0.35 -11.05 12.20
C MET A 144 0.54 -11.69 13.57
N GLY A 145 1.66 -12.41 13.73
CA GLY A 145 2.03 -13.08 14.96
C GLY A 145 3.06 -12.31 15.77
N GLU A 146 3.63 -12.99 16.76
CA GLU A 146 4.63 -12.43 17.68
C GLU A 146 5.86 -11.88 16.95
N ASN A 147 6.42 -10.80 17.53
CA ASN A 147 7.63 -10.12 17.04
C ASN A 147 7.54 -9.74 15.55
N SER A 148 6.33 -9.35 15.11
CA SER A 148 6.08 -8.89 13.75
C SER A 148 5.49 -7.50 13.74
N LYS A 149 5.76 -6.76 12.66
CA LYS A 149 5.18 -5.45 12.39
C LYS A 149 4.54 -5.44 11.01
N LEU A 150 3.34 -4.88 10.91
CA LEU A 150 2.62 -4.71 9.66
C LEU A 150 2.68 -3.25 9.23
N ILE A 151 3.10 -3.02 7.99
CA ILE A 151 3.23 -1.71 7.39
C ILE A 151 2.28 -1.66 6.19
N LEU A 152 1.32 -0.73 6.23
CA LEU A 152 0.30 -0.56 5.20
C LEU A 152 0.53 0.77 4.48
N LEU A 153 0.78 0.73 3.18
CA LEU A 153 1.11 1.91 2.38
C LEU A 153 0.09 2.08 1.25
N GLY A 154 -0.32 3.31 0.98
CA GLY A 154 -1.26 3.58 -0.11
C GLY A 154 -1.56 5.04 -0.36
N ASP A 155 -2.47 5.28 -1.29
CA ASP A 155 -2.98 6.59 -1.66
C ASP A 155 -4.51 6.55 -1.79
N LEU A 156 -5.24 7.18 -0.86
CA LEU A 156 -6.71 7.20 -0.88
C LEU A 156 -7.29 7.97 -2.09
N ALA A 157 -6.48 8.81 -2.75
CA ALA A 157 -6.91 9.55 -3.94
C ALA A 157 -6.77 8.74 -5.24
N GLN A 158 -6.12 7.57 -5.21
CA GLN A 158 -5.83 6.71 -6.35
C GLN A 158 -6.37 5.29 -6.15
N ILE A 159 -7.70 5.17 -6.11
CA ILE A 159 -8.38 3.87 -6.06
C ILE A 159 -8.54 3.35 -7.49
N ASP A 160 -7.85 2.26 -7.82
CA ASP A 160 -7.89 1.64 -9.14
C ASP A 160 -9.08 0.69 -9.29
N ARG A 161 -9.62 0.20 -8.17
CA ARG A 161 -10.82 -0.65 -8.18
C ARG A 161 -12.08 0.15 -8.48
N LYS A 162 -13.05 -0.53 -9.13
CA LYS A 162 -14.40 0.00 -9.41
C LYS A 162 -15.29 0.05 -8.17
N TYR A 163 -14.80 0.58 -7.06
CA TYR A 163 -15.58 0.80 -5.85
C TYR A 163 -15.35 2.20 -5.28
N SER A 164 -16.21 2.62 -4.37
CA SER A 164 -16.10 3.93 -3.72
C SER A 164 -15.07 3.91 -2.59
N LEU A 165 -14.60 5.09 -2.16
CA LEU A 165 -13.68 5.19 -1.02
C LEU A 165 -14.23 4.48 0.23
N GLN A 166 -15.54 4.49 0.43
CA GLN A 166 -16.22 3.86 1.56
C GLN A 166 -16.10 2.33 1.53
N ASP A 167 -15.90 1.73 0.35
CA ASP A 167 -15.72 0.29 0.18
C ASP A 167 -14.27 -0.15 0.39
N SER A 168 -13.33 0.81 0.42
CA SER A 168 -11.92 0.54 0.67
C SER A 168 -11.70 0.05 2.10
N GLY A 169 -11.02 -1.08 2.25
CA GLY A 169 -10.73 -1.68 3.54
C GLY A 169 -9.90 -0.76 4.43
N ILE A 170 -8.92 -0.05 3.84
CA ILE A 170 -8.07 0.86 4.59
C ILE A 170 -8.86 2.07 5.10
N TYR A 171 -9.81 2.60 4.31
CA TYR A 171 -10.68 3.69 4.73
C TYR A 171 -11.55 3.29 5.92
N ASN A 172 -12.12 2.09 5.89
CA ASN A 172 -12.90 1.54 7.00
C ASN A 172 -12.04 1.33 8.26
N MET A 173 -10.78 0.88 8.09
CA MET A 173 -9.85 0.70 9.19
C MET A 173 -9.53 2.02 9.91
N ILE A 174 -9.09 3.04 9.18
CA ILE A 174 -8.72 4.35 9.75
C ILE A 174 -9.92 5.12 10.31
N SER A 175 -11.14 4.84 9.83
CA SER A 175 -12.36 5.48 10.30
C SER A 175 -12.83 4.93 11.64
N SER A 176 -12.42 3.73 12.02
CA SER A 176 -12.80 3.05 13.26
C SER A 176 -12.24 3.73 14.51
N ASP A 177 -13.09 3.99 15.51
CA ASP A 177 -12.65 4.55 16.80
C ASP A 177 -11.71 3.62 17.55
N LYS A 178 -11.87 2.30 17.38
CA LYS A 178 -10.97 1.31 17.99
C LYS A 178 -9.56 1.41 17.43
N PHE A 179 -9.44 1.72 16.14
CA PHE A 179 -8.15 1.95 15.51
C PHE A 179 -7.53 3.25 16.05
N LYS A 180 -8.28 4.36 16.02
CA LYS A 180 -7.78 5.67 16.46
C LYS A 180 -7.31 5.72 17.93
N LYS A 181 -7.93 4.91 18.80
CA LYS A 181 -7.61 4.87 20.24
C LYS A 181 -6.55 3.83 20.60
N SER A 182 -6.14 2.98 19.66
CA SER A 182 -5.20 1.90 19.92
C SER A 182 -3.77 2.42 19.93
N SER A 183 -3.03 2.13 21.01
CA SER A 183 -1.59 2.40 21.09
C SER A 183 -0.75 1.49 20.18
N LEU A 184 -1.33 0.41 19.67
CA LEU A 184 -0.66 -0.55 18.79
C LEU A 184 -0.60 -0.09 17.34
N THR A 185 -1.28 1.01 17.00
CA THR A 185 -1.50 1.42 15.62
C THR A 185 -1.17 2.89 15.43
N SER A 186 -0.58 3.22 14.29
CA SER A 186 -0.27 4.59 13.88
C SER A 186 -0.68 4.82 12.43
N CYS A 187 -1.18 6.03 12.13
CA CYS A 187 -1.55 6.41 10.77
C CYS A 187 -1.01 7.80 10.45
N ILE A 188 -0.26 7.89 9.36
CA ILE A 188 0.53 9.06 9.00
C ILE A 188 0.21 9.46 7.57
N TYR A 189 -0.21 10.71 7.40
CA TYR A 189 -0.54 11.29 6.11
C TYR A 189 0.65 12.07 5.54
N LEU A 190 1.33 11.52 4.54
CA LEU A 190 2.41 12.17 3.83
C LEU A 190 1.83 13.13 2.78
N THR A 191 2.15 14.42 2.94
CA THR A 191 1.61 15.49 2.07
C THR A 191 2.66 16.09 1.13
N GLU A 192 3.95 15.97 1.46
CA GLU A 192 5.04 16.54 0.67
C GLU A 192 5.44 15.58 -0.46
N GLN A 193 5.30 16.03 -1.71
CA GLN A 193 5.71 15.26 -2.89
C GLN A 193 7.08 15.73 -3.36
N TYR A 194 7.99 14.79 -3.60
CA TYR A 194 9.25 15.04 -4.26
C TYR A 194 9.10 14.58 -5.71
N ARG A 195 8.59 15.48 -6.55
CA ARG A 195 8.34 15.23 -7.97
C ARG A 195 9.24 16.06 -8.85
N SER A 196 9.57 15.51 -10.02
CA SER A 196 10.18 16.29 -11.09
C SER A 196 9.18 17.36 -11.57
N PRO A 197 9.66 18.46 -12.17
CA PRO A 197 8.79 19.51 -12.71
C PRO A 197 7.68 19.00 -13.64
N LEU A 198 7.97 17.97 -14.44
CA LEU A 198 6.99 17.32 -15.33
C LEU A 198 5.87 16.61 -14.54
N ALA A 199 6.23 15.88 -13.48
CA ALA A 199 5.25 15.14 -12.69
C ALA A 199 4.37 16.06 -11.83
N THR A 200 4.84 17.27 -11.51
CA THR A 200 4.02 18.34 -10.94
C THR A 200 3.03 18.87 -11.98
N LEU A 201 3.49 19.20 -13.18
CA LEU A 201 2.61 19.69 -14.26
C LEU A 201 1.47 18.71 -14.58
N ILE A 202 1.76 17.41 -14.65
CA ILE A 202 0.72 16.39 -14.89
C ILE A 202 -0.29 16.32 -13.73
N ALA A 203 0.15 16.50 -12.49
CA ALA A 203 -0.76 16.56 -11.34
C ALA A 203 -1.69 17.76 -11.42
N ASP A 204 -1.14 18.94 -11.76
CA ASP A 204 -1.92 20.17 -11.94
C ASP A 204 -2.98 19.99 -13.05
N ILE A 205 -2.62 19.31 -14.15
CA ILE A 205 -3.55 18.98 -15.25
C ILE A 205 -4.68 18.04 -14.78
N ASP A 206 -4.38 17.04 -13.93
CA ASP A 206 -5.40 16.13 -13.40
C ASP A 206 -6.38 16.86 -12.46
N ASP A 207 -5.86 17.74 -11.59
CA ASP A 207 -6.67 18.57 -10.70
C ASP A 207 -7.57 19.54 -11.49
N ASP A 208 -7.05 20.11 -12.58
CA ASP A 208 -7.82 20.92 -13.53
C ASP A 208 -8.99 20.14 -14.13
N LYS A 209 -8.74 18.89 -14.54
CA LYS A 209 -9.76 17.99 -15.10
C LYS A 209 -10.83 17.65 -14.07
N ARG A 210 -10.44 17.27 -12.84
CA ARG A 210 -11.37 17.00 -11.72
C ARG A 210 -12.26 18.20 -11.41
N THR A 211 -11.67 19.40 -11.43
CA THR A 211 -12.39 20.66 -11.18
C THR A 211 -13.42 20.95 -12.27
N ARG A 212 -13.08 20.70 -13.55
CA ARG A 212 -14.01 20.82 -14.69
C ARG A 212 -15.17 19.82 -14.60
N GLU A 213 -14.89 18.56 -14.24
CA GLU A 213 -15.91 17.52 -14.05
C GLU A 213 -16.87 17.81 -12.88
N ASN A 214 -16.38 18.41 -11.79
CA ASN A 214 -17.23 18.80 -10.67
C ASN A 214 -18.11 20.01 -11.01
N LYS A 215 -17.60 20.97 -11.79
CA LYS A 215 -18.41 22.11 -12.30
C LYS A 215 -19.51 21.63 -13.26
N SER A 216 -19.24 20.69 -14.16
CA SER A 216 -20.25 20.14 -15.07
C SER A 216 -21.34 19.36 -14.33
N LYS A 217 -20.99 18.52 -13.34
CA LYS A 217 -21.97 17.81 -12.48
C LYS A 217 -22.82 18.76 -11.64
N GLY A 218 -22.24 19.84 -11.10
CA GLY A 218 -22.99 20.88 -10.37
C GLY A 218 -23.99 21.64 -11.23
N THR A 219 -23.69 21.80 -12.53
CA THR A 219 -24.56 22.50 -13.49
C THR A 219 -25.74 21.61 -13.93
N VAL A 220 -25.53 20.30 -14.08
CA VAL A 220 -26.58 19.31 -14.36
C VAL A 220 -27.55 19.17 -13.18
N ARG A 221 -27.05 19.17 -11.93
CA ARG A 221 -27.91 19.14 -10.72
C ARG A 221 -28.80 20.38 -10.60
N LYS A 222 -28.30 21.58 -10.93
CA LYS A 222 -29.10 22.82 -10.93
C LYS A 222 -30.22 22.82 -11.99
N ARG A 223 -29.98 22.24 -13.17
CA ARG A 223 -31.01 22.10 -14.23
C ARG A 223 -32.14 21.13 -13.86
N ASN A 224 -31.85 20.06 -13.11
CA ASN A 224 -32.89 19.11 -12.69
C ASN A 224 -33.75 19.61 -11.53
N THR A 225 -33.23 20.50 -10.67
CA THR A 225 -34.02 21.15 -9.62
C THR A 225 -34.93 22.27 -10.12
N SER A 226 -34.70 22.81 -11.33
CA SER A 226 -35.57 23.82 -11.94
C SER A 226 -36.76 23.22 -12.71
N ASN A 227 -36.78 21.91 -12.97
CA ASN A 227 -37.85 21.25 -13.74
C ASN A 227 -38.90 20.50 -12.88
N THR A 228 -38.88 20.65 -11.55
CA THR A 228 -39.84 19.99 -10.62
C THR A 228 -40.83 20.97 -9.95
N LYS A 229 -40.96 22.19 -10.49
CA LYS A 229 -41.97 23.17 -10.04
C LYS A 229 -42.78 23.73 -11.22
N THR A 230 -43.57 22.87 -11.88
CA THR A 230 -44.82 23.30 -12.53
C THR A 230 -45.68 22.07 -12.82
N VAL A 231 -46.82 22.02 -12.11
CA VAL A 231 -48.12 21.35 -12.37
C VAL A 231 -48.09 19.98 -13.04
#